data_AF-A0A950BCM3-F1
#
_entry.id   AF-A0A950BCM3-F1
#
_cell.length_a   1.000
_cell.length_b   1.000
_cell.length_c   1.000
_cell.angle_alpha   90.00
_cell.angle_beta   90.00
_cell.angle_gamma   90.00
#
_symmetry.space_group_name_H-M   'P 1'
#
loop_
_entity.id
_entity.type
_entity.pdbx_description
1 polymer ?
#
loop_
_entity_poly.entity_id
_entity_poly.type
_entity_poly.pdbx_seq_one_letter_code
_entity_poly.pdbx_strand_id
1 'polypeptide(L)'
;MHQLMRRLAAAGIAIAVVALGAQARADALDQAQPGPVAADVAPAAVAAAEADAQRDYALLPSLPPILRGPVATIRLVAEVKKWTPAPNATVDAWTYNGTVPGPTIHVRQGDTLRVIFTNHLPSPTTIHWHGMNVPAAMDGTPGFSQEPVQPGRSFVYQFVVREPGTYIYHTHVDDLNQLDRGLYGAVVVEPAKPSGPPPDRDYLMLLSSWKIMSSTENYFSINGKSYPSGKPFEVSQGQRIRVREIDISGTEFHTMHTHGHHFQVVAYDGQPVSPSARQMMDTITLGPGETRDIEFIADAQPGTWMFHCHVADHMMNGDNGPGGLISAIHYTGTPDRFASMMTADVMASASESAPSGPKMSQGATLVLGAIAGLTIFLGLPFAMMRGVPRSWIAFANAIAIGVLFFLLFDILRQAGEPLGDALSKMQQGLGAGPFVWLTIVYVAGLGAGLVGLVFFSRFVLAKQRAAVAEGGILSPMALATTIALGIGLHNFSEGLAIGQSAATGAIGLAVLLIIGFGLHNMTEGFGIAAPLVGSDAHVGWRQILMLGLIGGGPTFLGTVIGYRFVSPTLSVLFLTLAAGAIIYVIGEMTKAGGRVGHKELATVGVFLGFILGLGTDLILTAAGA
;
A
#
# COMPACT_ATOMS: atom_id res chain seq x y z
N MET A 1 -4.54 28.39 43.19
CA MET A 1 -3.40 27.51 43.56
C MET A 1 -3.84 26.17 44.14
N HIS A 2 -4.83 26.12 45.03
CA HIS A 2 -5.25 24.87 45.71
C HIS A 2 -5.91 23.80 44.81
N GLN A 3 -6.56 24.19 43.70
CA GLN A 3 -7.17 23.25 42.74
C GLN A 3 -6.15 22.64 41.75
N LEU A 4 -5.03 23.32 41.48
CA LEU A 4 -3.98 22.82 40.58
C LEU A 4 -3.18 21.69 41.26
N MET A 5 -2.92 21.80 42.57
CA MET A 5 -2.26 20.74 43.34
C MET A 5 -3.12 19.47 43.52
N ARG A 6 -4.46 19.60 43.58
CA ARG A 6 -5.35 18.42 43.62
C ARG A 6 -5.37 17.65 42.29
N ARG A 7 -5.22 18.34 41.15
CA ARG A 7 -5.13 17.69 39.82
C ARG A 7 -3.79 17.00 39.59
N LEU A 8 -2.69 17.54 40.13
CA LEU A 8 -1.38 16.90 40.09
C LEU A 8 -1.30 15.66 41.01
N ALA A 9 -1.97 15.68 42.16
CA ALA A 9 -2.07 14.50 43.03
C ALA A 9 -2.91 13.37 42.40
N ALA A 10 -3.99 13.70 41.67
CA ALA A 10 -4.79 12.71 40.94
C ALA A 10 -4.02 12.10 39.74
N ALA A 11 -3.19 12.88 39.05
CA ALA A 11 -2.31 12.39 37.99
C ALA A 11 -1.20 11.48 38.52
N GLY A 12 -0.64 11.78 39.70
CA GLY A 12 0.35 10.93 40.36
C GLY A 12 -0.21 9.58 40.82
N ILE A 13 -1.47 9.54 41.27
CA ILE A 13 -2.15 8.30 41.66
C ILE A 13 -2.49 7.45 40.43
N ALA A 14 -2.87 8.07 39.31
CA ALA A 14 -3.14 7.35 38.05
C ALA A 14 -1.89 6.67 37.48
N ILE A 15 -0.72 7.31 37.57
CA ILE A 15 0.56 6.74 37.10
C ILE A 15 1.01 5.58 38.00
N ALA A 16 0.80 5.67 39.32
CA ALA A 16 1.12 4.60 40.25
C ALA A 16 0.22 3.35 40.07
N VAL A 17 -1.07 3.52 39.77
CA VAL A 17 -2.00 2.40 39.52
C VAL A 17 -1.68 1.69 38.20
N VAL A 18 -1.23 2.42 37.18
CA VAL A 18 -0.77 1.82 35.91
C VAL A 18 0.54 1.04 36.09
N ALA A 19 1.49 1.55 36.89
CA ALA A 19 2.74 0.85 37.18
C ALA A 19 2.54 -0.39 38.07
N LEU A 20 1.67 -0.31 39.08
CA LEU A 20 1.31 -1.47 39.92
C LEU A 20 0.51 -2.52 39.15
N GLY A 21 -0.34 -2.11 38.21
CA GLY A 21 -1.05 -3.02 37.30
C GLY A 21 -0.15 -3.69 36.26
N ALA A 22 0.93 -3.02 35.83
CA ALA A 22 1.94 -3.60 34.95
C ALA A 22 2.83 -4.61 35.67
N GLN A 23 3.22 -4.31 36.92
CA GLN A 23 4.01 -5.23 37.75
C GLN A 23 3.19 -6.45 38.19
N ALA A 24 1.93 -6.26 38.61
CA ALA A 24 1.04 -7.37 38.96
C ALA A 24 0.67 -8.25 37.75
N ARG A 25 0.66 -7.70 36.52
CA ARG A 25 0.55 -8.49 35.28
C ARG A 25 1.84 -9.25 34.97
N ALA A 26 3.02 -8.67 35.22
CA ALA A 26 4.29 -9.37 35.06
C ALA A 26 4.40 -10.54 36.06
N ASP A 27 4.00 -10.34 37.32
CA ASP A 27 4.01 -11.38 38.35
C ASP A 27 2.91 -12.45 38.10
N ALA A 28 1.78 -12.07 37.49
CA ALA A 28 0.73 -13.02 37.09
C ALA A 28 1.09 -13.82 35.83
N LEU A 29 1.90 -13.27 34.92
CA LEU A 29 2.48 -13.99 33.78
C LEU A 29 3.54 -15.01 34.23
N ASP A 30 4.23 -14.75 35.33
CA ASP A 30 5.20 -15.68 35.93
C ASP A 30 4.52 -16.81 36.74
N GLN A 31 3.23 -16.65 37.09
CA GLN A 31 2.43 -17.63 37.85
C GLN A 31 1.33 -18.33 37.04
N ALA A 32 1.14 -17.99 35.77
CA ALA A 32 0.29 -18.74 34.87
C ALA A 32 0.94 -20.09 34.57
N GLN A 33 0.58 -21.11 35.36
CA GLN A 33 0.92 -22.50 35.06
C GLN A 33 0.56 -22.78 33.60
N PRO A 34 1.53 -23.15 32.74
CA PRO A 34 1.23 -23.50 31.37
C PRO A 34 0.18 -24.62 31.39
N GLY A 35 -0.91 -24.42 30.64
CA GLY A 35 -1.84 -25.50 30.33
C GLY A 35 -1.04 -26.70 29.82
N PRO A 36 -1.52 -27.94 30.08
CA PRO A 36 -0.71 -29.14 29.93
C PRO A 36 -0.02 -29.17 28.57
N VAL A 37 1.30 -28.97 28.59
CA VAL A 37 2.17 -29.11 27.43
C VAL A 37 1.97 -30.54 26.95
N ALA A 38 1.33 -30.72 25.79
CA ALA A 38 1.25 -32.02 25.15
C ALA A 38 2.69 -32.53 25.00
N ALA A 39 2.98 -33.68 25.60
CA ALA A 39 4.33 -34.20 25.86
C ALA A 39 5.39 -33.77 24.83
N ASP A 40 6.45 -33.10 25.31
CA ASP A 40 7.60 -32.70 24.52
C ASP A 40 8.10 -33.88 23.67
N VAL A 41 8.11 -33.71 22.36
CA VAL A 41 8.80 -34.65 21.47
C VAL A 41 10.29 -34.45 21.70
N ALA A 42 11.01 -35.53 22.03
CA ALA A 42 12.44 -35.45 22.29
C ALA A 42 13.18 -34.75 21.12
N PRO A 43 14.16 -33.87 21.38
CA PRO A 43 14.87 -33.10 20.35
C PRO A 43 15.43 -33.95 19.20
N ALA A 44 15.88 -35.17 19.48
CA ALA A 44 16.35 -36.12 18.46
C ALA A 44 15.23 -36.61 17.52
N ALA A 45 14.00 -36.76 18.02
CA ALA A 45 12.83 -37.15 17.24
C ALA A 45 12.19 -35.97 16.47
N VAL A 46 12.49 -34.74 16.87
CA VAL A 46 12.25 -33.52 16.09
C VAL A 46 13.26 -33.49 14.94
N ALA A 47 14.56 -33.47 15.24
CA ALA A 47 15.64 -33.38 14.25
C ALA A 47 15.61 -34.49 13.19
N ALA A 48 15.39 -35.75 13.59
CA ALA A 48 15.32 -36.89 12.65
C ALA A 48 14.23 -36.74 11.60
N ALA A 49 13.24 -35.88 11.84
CA ALA A 49 12.05 -35.86 11.04
C ALA A 49 11.69 -34.49 10.48
N GLU A 50 12.37 -33.43 10.91
CA GLU A 50 12.67 -32.29 10.05
C GLU A 50 13.41 -32.76 8.78
N ALA A 51 14.35 -33.71 8.92
CA ALA A 51 15.07 -34.30 7.78
C ALA A 51 14.19 -35.11 6.81
N ASP A 52 13.13 -35.79 7.30
CA ASP A 52 12.18 -36.53 6.45
C ASP A 52 11.17 -35.60 5.77
N ALA A 53 10.78 -34.50 6.41
CA ALA A 53 9.78 -33.56 5.90
C ALA A 53 10.27 -32.70 4.71
N GLN A 54 11.59 -32.70 4.46
CA GLN A 54 12.26 -31.98 3.37
C GLN A 54 12.37 -32.80 2.06
N ARG A 55 11.77 -34.00 1.99
CA ARG A 55 11.78 -34.83 0.77
C ARG A 55 10.61 -34.53 -0.17
N ASP A 56 10.95 -34.09 -1.37
CA ASP A 56 10.15 -34.04 -2.60
C ASP A 56 8.72 -33.45 -2.46
N TYR A 57 8.64 -32.14 -2.22
CA TYR A 57 7.46 -31.38 -2.62
C TYR A 57 7.60 -30.97 -4.09
N ALA A 58 6.98 -31.72 -4.99
CA ALA A 58 6.83 -31.29 -6.37
C ALA A 58 5.75 -30.19 -6.41
N LEU A 59 6.08 -29.01 -6.95
CA LEU A 59 5.13 -27.93 -7.31
C LEU A 59 4.18 -28.39 -8.44
N LEU A 60 3.48 -29.50 -8.24
CA LEU A 60 2.39 -29.94 -9.08
C LEU A 60 1.10 -29.43 -8.43
N PRO A 61 0.14 -28.93 -9.22
CA PRO A 61 -1.12 -28.47 -8.66
C PRO A 61 -1.93 -29.61 -8.01
N SER A 62 -1.56 -30.88 -8.20
CA SER A 62 -2.29 -32.03 -7.65
C SER A 62 -2.10 -32.19 -6.14
N LEU A 63 -3.15 -32.66 -5.46
CA LEU A 63 -3.06 -33.00 -4.04
C LEU A 63 -2.01 -34.09 -3.74
N PRO A 64 -1.26 -33.99 -2.63
CA PRO A 64 -0.40 -35.08 -2.17
C PRO A 64 -1.25 -36.28 -1.71
N PRO A 65 -0.65 -37.48 -1.58
CA PRO A 65 -1.34 -38.64 -1.01
C PRO A 65 -1.88 -38.35 0.40
N ILE A 66 -3.05 -38.91 0.72
CA ILE A 66 -3.66 -38.80 2.04
C ILE A 66 -2.75 -39.46 3.07
N LEU A 67 -2.49 -38.75 4.17
CA LEU A 67 -1.82 -39.30 5.35
C LEU A 67 -2.73 -40.36 5.98
N ARG A 68 -2.27 -41.62 6.02
CA ARG A 68 -3.06 -42.75 6.52
C ARG A 68 -2.81 -43.01 8.00
N GLY A 69 -3.89 -43.26 8.75
CA GLY A 69 -3.85 -43.79 10.12
C GLY A 69 -4.73 -42.99 11.08
N PRO A 70 -5.09 -43.55 12.26
CA PRO A 70 -5.95 -42.87 13.23
C PRO A 70 -5.32 -41.59 13.81
N VAL A 71 -4.00 -41.46 13.71
CA VAL A 71 -3.23 -40.25 14.05
C VAL A 71 -2.32 -39.90 12.87
N ALA A 72 -2.70 -38.92 12.07
CA ALA A 72 -1.89 -38.36 11.01
C ALA A 72 -0.87 -37.39 11.63
N THR A 73 0.40 -37.79 11.66
CA THR A 73 1.49 -36.94 12.20
C THR A 73 2.26 -36.28 11.07
N ILE A 74 2.36 -34.95 11.10
CA ILE A 74 3.19 -34.15 10.19
C ILE A 74 4.13 -33.24 10.98
N ARG A 75 5.22 -32.84 10.33
CA ARG A 75 6.18 -31.88 10.88
C ARG A 75 6.25 -30.67 9.98
N LEU A 76 6.16 -29.50 10.59
CA LEU A 76 6.28 -28.22 9.93
C LEU A 76 7.41 -27.42 10.56
N VAL A 77 8.31 -26.91 9.74
CA VAL A 77 9.45 -26.09 10.14
C VAL A 77 9.28 -24.74 9.48
N ALA A 78 9.09 -23.69 10.27
CA ALA A 78 9.10 -22.33 9.75
C ALA A 78 10.55 -21.87 9.58
N GLU A 79 10.97 -21.55 8.37
CA GLU A 79 12.35 -21.12 8.07
C GLU A 79 12.42 -20.11 6.93
N VAL A 80 13.46 -19.29 6.93
CA VAL A 80 13.72 -18.33 5.84
C VAL A 80 14.42 -19.05 4.69
N LYS A 81 13.85 -18.97 3.48
CA LYS A 81 14.46 -19.46 2.24
C LYS A 81 14.46 -18.39 1.16
N LYS A 82 15.45 -18.46 0.28
CA LYS A 82 15.40 -17.73 -0.99
C LYS A 82 14.30 -18.34 -1.85
N TRP A 83 13.32 -17.52 -2.21
CA TRP A 83 12.22 -17.90 -3.07
C TRP A 83 12.15 -16.97 -4.27
N THR A 84 11.90 -17.53 -5.45
CA THR A 84 11.82 -16.77 -6.70
C THR A 84 10.40 -16.87 -7.23
N PRO A 85 9.47 -15.95 -6.86
CA PRO A 85 8.10 -15.97 -7.35
C PRO A 85 8.01 -15.68 -8.85
N ALA A 86 8.86 -14.80 -9.39
CA ALA A 86 8.92 -14.45 -10.82
C ALA A 86 10.38 -14.47 -11.31
N PRO A 87 10.66 -14.59 -12.64
CA PRO A 87 12.03 -14.82 -13.15
C PRO A 87 13.09 -13.83 -12.68
N ASN A 88 12.69 -12.57 -12.45
CA ASN A 88 13.58 -11.49 -12.02
C ASN A 88 13.28 -10.98 -10.59
N ALA A 89 12.52 -11.75 -9.80
CA ALA A 89 12.15 -11.39 -8.44
C ALA A 89 12.55 -12.52 -7.50
N THR A 90 13.54 -12.29 -6.64
CA THR A 90 13.95 -13.22 -5.57
C THR A 90 13.80 -12.52 -4.22
N VAL A 91 13.12 -13.18 -3.29
CA VAL A 91 12.81 -12.68 -1.95
C VAL A 91 13.31 -13.63 -0.87
N ASP A 92 13.48 -13.11 0.34
CA ASP A 92 13.61 -13.93 1.54
C ASP A 92 12.21 -14.31 2.04
N ALA A 93 11.70 -15.43 1.53
CA ALA A 93 10.41 -15.98 1.92
C ALA A 93 10.50 -16.68 3.27
N TRP A 94 9.41 -16.58 4.03
CA TRP A 94 9.21 -17.29 5.28
C TRP A 94 8.34 -18.48 4.97
N THR A 95 8.92 -19.67 5.07
CA THR A 95 8.35 -20.88 4.47
C THR A 95 8.04 -21.90 5.54
N TYR A 96 7.03 -22.74 5.32
CA TYR A 96 6.93 -24.02 6.00
C TYR A 96 7.65 -25.08 5.16
N ASN A 97 8.62 -25.78 5.75
CA ASN A 97 9.43 -26.84 5.11
C ASN A 97 10.15 -26.41 3.82
N GLY A 98 10.52 -25.13 3.72
CA GLY A 98 11.34 -24.63 2.63
C GLY A 98 10.59 -24.32 1.33
N THR A 99 9.26 -24.40 1.31
CA THR A 99 8.44 -24.15 0.12
C THR A 99 7.41 -23.04 0.33
N VAL A 100 7.01 -22.39 -0.77
CA VAL A 100 5.80 -21.55 -0.81
C VAL A 100 4.89 -22.06 -1.93
N PRO A 101 3.63 -22.45 -1.64
CA PRO A 101 3.08 -22.61 -0.30
C PRO A 101 3.82 -23.68 0.52
N GLY A 102 3.56 -23.70 1.82
CA GLY A 102 3.94 -24.82 2.68
C GLY A 102 3.28 -26.14 2.23
N PRO A 103 3.73 -27.29 2.75
CA PRO A 103 3.19 -28.59 2.41
C PRO A 103 1.66 -28.67 2.60
N THR A 104 0.95 -29.17 1.60
CA THR A 104 -0.49 -29.43 1.75
C THR A 104 -0.71 -30.60 2.71
N ILE A 105 -1.49 -30.39 3.76
CA ILE A 105 -1.89 -31.42 4.71
C ILE A 105 -3.14 -32.10 4.17
N HIS A 106 -3.01 -33.33 3.66
CA HIS A 106 -4.13 -34.10 3.13
C HIS A 106 -4.49 -35.24 4.10
N VAL A 107 -5.67 -35.17 4.71
CA VAL A 107 -6.13 -36.07 5.79
C VAL A 107 -7.57 -36.49 5.59
N ARG A 108 -8.02 -37.50 6.36
CA ARG A 108 -9.43 -37.94 6.34
C ARG A 108 -10.19 -37.41 7.54
N GLN A 109 -11.45 -37.06 7.34
CA GLN A 109 -12.38 -36.71 8.39
C GLN A 109 -12.44 -37.83 9.45
N GLY A 110 -12.32 -37.45 10.73
CA GLY A 110 -12.32 -38.35 11.87
C GLY A 110 -10.92 -38.74 12.36
N ASP A 111 -9.88 -38.55 11.55
CA ASP A 111 -8.50 -38.78 11.99
C ASP A 111 -8.04 -37.70 12.98
N THR A 112 -7.07 -38.03 13.83
CA THR A 112 -6.39 -37.03 14.66
C THR A 112 -5.22 -36.45 13.88
N LEU A 113 -5.22 -35.14 13.62
CA LEU A 113 -4.06 -34.44 13.09
C LEU A 113 -3.14 -34.07 14.26
N ARG A 114 -1.86 -34.43 14.13
CA ARG A 114 -0.79 -34.07 15.06
C ARG A 114 0.34 -33.38 14.31
N VAL A 115 0.51 -32.08 14.54
CA VAL A 115 1.53 -31.26 13.87
C VAL A 115 2.59 -30.88 14.88
N ILE A 116 3.81 -31.36 14.67
CA ILE A 116 4.99 -30.93 15.43
C ILE A 116 5.57 -29.74 14.68
N PHE A 117 5.37 -28.55 15.23
CA PHE A 117 5.83 -27.30 14.64
C PHE A 117 7.15 -26.87 15.28
N THR A 118 8.15 -26.51 14.48
CA THR A 118 9.41 -25.89 14.93
C THR A 118 9.59 -24.52 14.28
N ASN A 119 9.89 -23.50 15.08
CA ASN A 119 10.16 -22.16 14.58
C ASN A 119 11.67 -21.91 14.42
N HIS A 120 12.19 -21.88 13.19
CA HIS A 120 13.55 -21.45 12.85
C HIS A 120 13.63 -20.02 12.28
N LEU A 121 12.54 -19.25 12.34
CA LEU A 121 12.51 -17.85 11.94
C LEU A 121 13.22 -16.97 12.99
N PRO A 122 13.70 -15.77 12.60
CA PRO A 122 14.23 -14.79 13.54
C PRO A 122 13.15 -14.10 14.39
N SER A 123 11.88 -14.46 14.23
CA SER A 123 10.72 -13.84 14.88
C SER A 123 9.81 -14.91 15.51
N PRO A 124 9.09 -14.60 16.61
CA PRO A 124 8.00 -15.45 17.07
C PRO A 124 6.93 -15.63 15.98
N THR A 125 6.28 -16.79 15.99
CA THR A 125 5.17 -17.13 15.10
C THR A 125 4.25 -18.19 15.73
N THR A 126 3.15 -18.53 15.07
CA THR A 126 2.21 -19.61 15.43
C THR A 126 1.67 -20.25 14.15
N ILE A 127 0.89 -21.32 14.27
CA ILE A 127 0.05 -21.83 13.18
C ILE A 127 -1.41 -21.73 13.61
N HIS A 128 -2.19 -20.92 12.89
CA HIS A 128 -3.65 -20.89 12.95
C HIS A 128 -4.26 -21.82 11.91
N TRP A 129 -5.39 -22.44 12.26
CA TRP A 129 -6.11 -23.45 11.46
C TRP A 129 -7.41 -22.86 10.91
N HIS A 130 -7.27 -21.99 9.89
CA HIS A 130 -8.36 -21.19 9.33
C HIS A 130 -9.53 -22.06 8.84
N GLY A 131 -10.72 -21.80 9.37
CA GLY A 131 -11.96 -22.51 9.02
C GLY A 131 -12.12 -23.88 9.70
N MET A 132 -11.14 -24.37 10.44
CA MET A 132 -11.24 -25.65 11.14
C MET A 132 -11.79 -25.52 12.56
N ASN A 133 -12.70 -26.41 12.94
CA ASN A 133 -13.20 -26.52 14.31
C ASN A 133 -12.20 -27.26 15.22
N VAL A 134 -11.24 -26.52 15.76
CA VAL A 134 -10.19 -27.02 16.66
C VAL A 134 -10.46 -26.67 18.12
N PRO A 135 -9.92 -27.42 19.11
CA PRO A 135 -9.94 -26.99 20.50
C PRO A 135 -9.27 -25.62 20.66
N ALA A 136 -9.83 -24.75 21.52
CA ALA A 136 -9.32 -23.39 21.69
C ALA A 136 -7.80 -23.34 21.96
N ALA A 137 -7.26 -24.24 22.78
CA ALA A 137 -5.81 -24.29 23.07
C ALA A 137 -4.91 -24.68 21.88
N MET A 138 -5.49 -25.07 20.74
CA MET A 138 -4.80 -25.49 19.52
C MET A 138 -5.06 -24.52 18.36
N ASP A 139 -5.77 -23.41 18.61
CA ASP A 139 -6.24 -22.49 17.58
C ASP A 139 -5.14 -21.60 16.99
N GLY A 140 -4.03 -21.38 17.71
CA GLY A 140 -2.87 -20.70 17.13
C GLY A 140 -2.89 -19.17 17.20
N THR A 141 -3.77 -18.57 17.99
CA THR A 141 -3.94 -17.12 18.13
C THR A 141 -3.20 -16.58 19.37
N PRO A 142 -2.08 -15.85 19.18
CA PRO A 142 -1.31 -15.25 20.27
C PRO A 142 -2.14 -14.43 21.25
N GLY A 143 -1.95 -14.67 22.55
CA GLY A 143 -2.60 -13.91 23.62
C GLY A 143 -4.07 -14.28 23.88
N PHE A 144 -4.65 -15.16 23.07
CA PHE A 144 -6.00 -15.69 23.26
C PHE A 144 -5.99 -17.19 23.50
N SER A 145 -5.48 -17.96 22.54
CA SER A 145 -5.46 -19.43 22.61
C SER A 145 -4.12 -20.01 23.02
N GLN A 146 -3.02 -19.33 22.71
CA GLN A 146 -1.68 -19.73 23.12
C GLN A 146 -0.70 -18.55 23.16
N GLU A 147 0.47 -18.77 23.75
CA GLU A 147 1.63 -17.88 23.57
C GLU A 147 2.32 -18.14 22.23
N PRO A 148 2.99 -17.12 21.63
CA PRO A 148 3.78 -17.31 20.43
C PRO A 148 4.91 -18.34 20.59
N VAL A 149 5.16 -19.13 19.55
CA VAL A 149 6.30 -20.04 19.49
C VAL A 149 7.56 -19.22 19.20
N GLN A 150 8.42 -19.07 20.20
CA GLN A 150 9.65 -18.29 20.10
C GLN A 150 10.66 -18.93 19.12
N PRO A 151 11.61 -18.15 18.56
CA PRO A 151 12.70 -18.68 17.75
C PRO A 151 13.44 -19.85 18.43
N GLY A 152 13.68 -20.92 17.68
CA GLY A 152 14.32 -22.15 18.16
C GLY A 152 13.44 -23.04 19.05
N ARG A 153 12.16 -22.72 19.21
CA ARG A 153 11.21 -23.50 20.01
C ARG A 153 10.25 -24.28 19.11
N SER A 154 9.63 -25.29 19.72
CA SER A 154 8.61 -26.12 19.08
C SER A 154 7.31 -26.10 19.86
N PHE A 155 6.21 -26.38 19.15
CA PHE A 155 4.87 -26.55 19.71
C PHE A 155 4.16 -27.72 19.02
N VAL A 156 3.30 -28.44 19.74
CA VAL A 156 2.54 -29.56 19.18
C VAL A 156 1.07 -29.19 19.10
N TYR A 157 0.56 -29.05 17.88
CA TYR A 157 -0.86 -28.96 17.62
C TYR A 157 -1.44 -30.37 17.52
N GLN A 158 -2.51 -30.66 18.24
CA GLN A 158 -3.16 -31.98 18.16
C GLN A 158 -4.67 -31.89 18.35
N PHE A 159 -5.42 -32.34 17.35
CA PHE A 159 -6.88 -32.32 17.38
C PHE A 159 -7.51 -33.33 16.41
N VAL A 160 -8.78 -33.67 16.65
CA VAL A 160 -9.57 -34.51 15.74
C VAL A 160 -10.09 -33.65 14.60
N VAL A 161 -9.91 -34.09 13.37
CA VAL A 161 -10.40 -33.41 12.16
C VAL A 161 -11.88 -33.72 11.99
N ARG A 162 -12.75 -32.73 12.21
CA ARG A 162 -14.20 -32.95 12.32
C ARG A 162 -14.97 -32.82 11.01
N GLU A 163 -14.57 -31.85 10.19
CA GLU A 163 -15.33 -31.40 9.03
C GLU A 163 -14.50 -31.63 7.77
N PRO A 164 -15.09 -32.20 6.70
CA PRO A 164 -14.44 -32.33 5.42
C PRO A 164 -14.48 -30.99 4.67
N GLY A 165 -13.48 -30.72 3.84
CA GLY A 165 -13.41 -29.48 3.08
C GLY A 165 -12.00 -29.04 2.71
N THR A 166 -11.91 -27.82 2.19
CA THR A 166 -10.68 -27.10 1.89
C THR A 166 -10.49 -26.04 2.96
N TYR A 167 -9.33 -26.05 3.63
CA TYR A 167 -8.98 -25.15 4.72
C TYR A 167 -7.55 -24.63 4.55
N ILE A 168 -7.18 -23.67 5.39
CA ILE A 168 -5.87 -23.00 5.34
C ILE A 168 -5.18 -23.19 6.69
N TYR A 169 -3.86 -23.30 6.67
CA TYR A 169 -3.05 -23.05 7.84
C TYR A 169 -2.08 -21.90 7.56
N HIS A 170 -1.95 -20.96 8.48
CA HIS A 170 -1.09 -19.79 8.30
C HIS A 170 -0.57 -19.25 9.63
N THR A 171 0.41 -18.35 9.57
CA THR A 171 0.84 -17.57 10.75
C THR A 171 -0.32 -16.82 11.40
N HIS A 172 -0.20 -16.44 12.67
CA HIS A 172 -1.11 -15.46 13.29
C HIS A 172 -0.36 -14.44 14.16
N VAL A 173 0.95 -14.27 13.89
CA VAL A 173 1.81 -13.24 14.49
C VAL A 173 2.25 -12.29 13.40
N ASP A 174 2.11 -10.97 13.62
CA ASP A 174 2.48 -9.95 12.63
C ASP A 174 1.94 -10.31 11.23
N ASP A 175 0.63 -10.61 11.22
CA ASP A 175 0.01 -11.51 10.26
C ASP A 175 0.26 -11.08 8.81
N LEU A 176 -0.09 -9.84 8.46
CA LEU A 176 0.13 -9.30 7.12
C LEU A 176 1.59 -9.40 6.66
N ASN A 177 2.56 -9.13 7.54
CA ASN A 177 3.97 -9.17 7.15
C ASN A 177 4.49 -10.62 7.01
N GLN A 178 4.08 -11.54 7.89
CA GLN A 178 4.52 -12.94 7.80
C GLN A 178 3.80 -13.72 6.68
N LEU A 179 2.51 -13.42 6.47
CA LEU A 179 1.68 -14.01 5.42
C LEU A 179 2.19 -13.62 4.03
N ASP A 180 2.42 -12.32 3.77
CA ASP A 180 2.96 -11.81 2.50
C ASP A 180 4.38 -12.30 2.19
N ARG A 181 5.05 -12.91 3.17
CA ARG A 181 6.36 -13.56 3.01
C ARG A 181 6.27 -15.05 2.69
N GLY A 182 5.07 -15.63 2.66
CA GLY A 182 4.83 -17.02 2.28
C GLY A 182 4.49 -17.98 3.42
N LEU A 183 4.21 -17.49 4.63
CA LEU A 183 4.01 -18.35 5.81
C LEU A 183 2.57 -18.90 5.90
N TYR A 184 2.19 -19.67 4.89
CA TYR A 184 0.87 -20.30 4.73
C TYR A 184 0.94 -21.65 4.00
N GLY A 185 -0.15 -22.43 4.07
CA GLY A 185 -0.38 -23.63 3.28
C GLY A 185 -1.82 -24.12 3.40
N ALA A 186 -2.15 -25.22 2.73
CA ALA A 186 -3.51 -25.75 2.70
C ALA A 186 -3.69 -27.00 3.58
N VAL A 187 -4.90 -27.19 4.10
CA VAL A 187 -5.38 -28.45 4.67
C VAL A 187 -6.56 -28.92 3.84
N VAL A 188 -6.47 -30.12 3.27
CA VAL A 188 -7.58 -30.76 2.57
C VAL A 188 -8.04 -31.96 3.38
N VAL A 189 -9.35 -32.00 3.66
CA VAL A 189 -9.97 -33.05 4.47
C VAL A 189 -10.95 -33.83 3.61
N GLU A 190 -10.63 -35.10 3.34
CA GLU A 190 -11.57 -35.98 2.66
C GLU A 190 -12.73 -36.41 3.57
N PRO A 191 -13.98 -36.46 3.05
CA PRO A 191 -15.11 -36.95 3.82
C PRO A 191 -14.93 -38.43 4.17
N ALA A 192 -15.27 -38.79 5.40
CA ALA A 192 -15.26 -40.19 5.83
C ALA A 192 -16.23 -41.04 5.00
N LYS A 193 -17.33 -40.42 4.56
CA LYS A 193 -18.39 -40.97 3.71
C LYS A 193 -18.69 -40.01 2.56
N PRO A 194 -18.01 -40.14 1.41
CA PRO A 194 -18.25 -39.30 0.23
C PRO A 194 -19.69 -39.44 -0.27
N SER A 195 -20.31 -38.33 -0.70
CA SER A 195 -21.67 -38.33 -1.25
C SER A 195 -21.74 -38.75 -2.72
N GLY A 196 -20.60 -39.00 -3.36
CA GLY A 196 -20.48 -39.39 -4.76
C GLY A 196 -19.07 -39.81 -5.12
N PRO A 197 -18.82 -40.21 -6.38
CA PRO A 197 -17.48 -40.53 -6.84
C PRO A 197 -16.56 -39.30 -6.72
N PRO A 198 -15.25 -39.49 -6.47
CA PRO A 198 -14.28 -38.39 -6.48
C PRO A 198 -14.14 -37.79 -7.90
N PRO A 199 -13.65 -36.54 -8.04
CA PRO A 199 -13.24 -36.02 -9.34
C PRO A 199 -12.07 -36.85 -9.91
N ASP A 200 -11.91 -36.84 -11.23
CA ASP A 200 -10.80 -37.53 -11.90
C ASP A 200 -9.46 -36.83 -11.64
N ARG A 201 -9.50 -35.51 -11.45
CA ARG A 201 -8.38 -34.67 -11.01
C ARG A 201 -8.83 -33.68 -9.95
N ASP A 202 -8.04 -33.55 -8.90
CA ASP A 202 -8.24 -32.59 -7.82
C ASP A 202 -6.99 -31.71 -7.69
N TYR A 203 -7.18 -30.43 -7.99
CA TYR A 203 -6.12 -29.43 -8.05
C TYR A 203 -6.26 -28.39 -6.96
N LEU A 204 -5.12 -27.85 -6.54
CA LEU A 204 -5.01 -26.81 -5.54
C LEU A 204 -4.43 -25.55 -6.19
N MET A 205 -5.07 -24.41 -5.93
CA MET A 205 -4.70 -23.10 -6.43
C MET A 205 -4.71 -22.11 -5.28
N LEU A 206 -3.54 -21.87 -4.68
CA LEU A 206 -3.34 -20.83 -3.66
C LEU A 206 -2.96 -19.54 -4.36
N LEU A 207 -3.83 -18.56 -4.27
CA LEU A 207 -3.64 -17.20 -4.75
C LEU A 207 -3.00 -16.40 -3.61
N SER A 208 -1.87 -15.77 -3.89
CA SER A 208 -1.21 -14.92 -2.91
C SER A 208 -0.65 -13.67 -3.55
N SER A 209 -0.43 -12.66 -2.72
CA SER A 209 0.25 -11.43 -3.06
C SER A 209 1.61 -11.31 -2.36
N TRP A 210 2.43 -10.39 -2.86
CA TRP A 210 3.77 -10.13 -2.36
C TRP A 210 4.07 -8.63 -2.42
N LYS A 211 4.80 -8.15 -1.42
CA LYS A 211 5.38 -6.81 -1.36
C LYS A 211 6.86 -6.86 -1.71
N ILE A 212 7.19 -6.77 -3.00
CA ILE A 212 8.57 -6.87 -3.50
C ILE A 212 9.09 -5.47 -3.81
N MET A 213 10.00 -4.97 -2.98
CA MET A 213 10.56 -3.61 -3.10
C MET A 213 9.49 -2.50 -3.14
N SER A 214 8.32 -2.78 -2.56
CA SER A 214 7.14 -1.90 -2.52
C SER A 214 6.56 -1.87 -1.11
N SER A 215 5.85 -0.80 -0.78
CA SER A 215 5.03 -0.68 0.43
C SER A 215 3.63 -1.29 0.26
N THR A 216 3.18 -1.43 -0.99
CA THR A 216 1.92 -2.09 -1.38
C THR A 216 2.19 -3.41 -2.09
N GLU A 217 1.17 -4.25 -2.17
CA GLU A 217 1.21 -5.52 -2.90
C GLU A 217 1.38 -5.24 -4.39
N ASN A 218 2.42 -5.81 -5.01
CA ASN A 218 2.81 -5.49 -6.40
C ASN A 218 3.21 -6.71 -7.22
N TYR A 219 3.21 -7.90 -6.62
CA TYR A 219 3.39 -9.17 -7.31
C TYR A 219 2.35 -10.14 -6.79
N PHE A 220 1.85 -10.99 -7.69
CA PHE A 220 0.82 -11.98 -7.37
C PHE A 220 1.26 -13.34 -7.86
N SER A 221 0.83 -14.41 -7.20
CA SER A 221 1.31 -15.74 -7.53
C SER A 221 0.26 -16.83 -7.29
N ILE A 222 0.27 -17.82 -8.19
CA ILE A 222 -0.45 -19.07 -8.01
C ILE A 222 0.55 -20.09 -7.49
N ASN A 223 0.27 -20.66 -6.32
CA ASN A 223 1.14 -21.65 -5.66
C ASN A 223 2.59 -21.15 -5.53
N GLY A 224 2.76 -19.89 -5.12
CA GLY A 224 4.07 -19.25 -4.93
C GLY A 224 4.79 -18.88 -6.22
N LYS A 225 4.20 -19.10 -7.40
CA LYS A 225 4.78 -18.72 -8.69
C LYS A 225 3.89 -17.78 -9.47
N SER A 226 4.47 -16.65 -9.86
CA SER A 226 3.88 -15.70 -10.80
C SER A 226 4.17 -16.15 -12.23
N TYR A 227 3.27 -15.87 -13.15
CA TYR A 227 3.52 -16.07 -14.58
C TYR A 227 4.81 -15.34 -15.01
N PRO A 228 5.68 -15.94 -15.86
CA PRO A 228 5.53 -17.24 -16.52
C PRO A 228 6.10 -18.43 -15.72
N SER A 229 6.44 -18.27 -14.45
CA SER A 229 7.13 -19.32 -13.65
C SER A 229 6.21 -20.43 -13.11
N GLY A 230 4.90 -20.30 -13.32
CA GLY A 230 3.89 -21.28 -12.92
C GLY A 230 3.84 -22.51 -13.83
N LYS A 231 2.89 -23.40 -13.55
CA LYS A 231 2.59 -24.57 -14.38
C LYS A 231 1.11 -24.62 -14.73
N PRO A 232 0.73 -25.22 -15.87
CA PRO A 232 -0.67 -25.42 -16.21
C PRO A 232 -1.29 -26.57 -15.40
N PHE A 233 -2.61 -26.62 -15.37
CA PHE A 233 -3.42 -27.73 -14.91
C PHE A 233 -3.63 -28.71 -16.07
N GLU A 234 -2.99 -29.88 -16.00
CA GLU A 234 -3.06 -30.91 -17.04
C GLU A 234 -4.38 -31.67 -16.98
N VAL A 235 -5.10 -31.78 -18.09
CA VAL A 235 -6.39 -32.49 -18.15
C VAL A 235 -6.45 -33.41 -19.36
N SER A 236 -7.24 -34.48 -19.27
CA SER A 236 -7.63 -35.28 -20.43
C SER A 236 -9.10 -35.05 -20.74
N GLN A 237 -9.46 -35.12 -22.03
CA GLN A 237 -10.83 -34.85 -22.47
C GLN A 237 -11.85 -35.76 -21.77
N GLY A 238 -12.92 -35.15 -21.27
CA GLY A 238 -14.01 -35.83 -20.54
C GLY A 238 -13.76 -36.03 -19.04
N GLN A 239 -12.58 -35.66 -18.51
CA GLN A 239 -12.33 -35.74 -17.07
C GLN A 239 -13.18 -34.73 -16.30
N ARG A 240 -13.69 -35.13 -15.15
CA ARG A 240 -14.24 -34.21 -14.15
C ARG A 240 -13.12 -33.65 -13.30
N ILE A 241 -12.95 -32.34 -13.37
CA ILE A 241 -11.88 -31.59 -12.70
C ILE A 241 -12.47 -30.85 -11.52
N ARG A 242 -11.78 -30.91 -10.38
CA ARG A 242 -11.98 -30.00 -9.25
C ARG A 242 -10.76 -29.10 -9.10
N VAL A 243 -10.99 -27.81 -8.90
CA VAL A 243 -9.94 -26.85 -8.51
C VAL A 243 -10.37 -26.21 -7.20
N ARG A 244 -9.51 -26.32 -6.20
CA ARG A 244 -9.65 -25.76 -4.86
C ARG A 244 -8.89 -24.44 -4.84
N GLU A 245 -9.63 -23.37 -5.05
CA GLU A 245 -9.13 -22.01 -5.03
C GLU A 245 -9.11 -21.52 -3.58
N ILE A 246 -7.97 -20.98 -3.17
CA ILE A 246 -7.74 -20.43 -1.84
C ILE A 246 -7.13 -19.06 -2.04
N ASP A 247 -7.77 -18.02 -1.53
CA ASP A 247 -7.17 -16.70 -1.46
C ASP A 247 -6.49 -16.52 -0.10
N ILE A 248 -5.15 -16.40 -0.14
CA ILE A 248 -4.31 -16.19 1.04
C ILE A 248 -3.52 -14.88 0.94
N SER A 249 -3.98 -13.96 0.11
CA SER A 249 -3.48 -12.59 0.04
C SER A 249 -3.85 -11.82 1.32
N GLY A 250 -3.01 -10.87 1.71
CA GLY A 250 -3.24 -10.07 2.91
C GLY A 250 -4.48 -9.18 2.81
N THR A 251 -4.66 -8.49 1.68
CA THR A 251 -5.76 -7.52 1.50
C THR A 251 -6.48 -7.58 0.16
N GLU A 252 -5.98 -8.34 -0.80
CA GLU A 252 -6.45 -8.30 -2.18
C GLU A 252 -7.55 -9.32 -2.46
N PHE A 253 -8.50 -8.97 -3.33
CA PHE A 253 -9.55 -9.88 -3.81
C PHE A 253 -9.19 -10.38 -5.20
N HIS A 254 -9.38 -11.67 -5.46
CA HIS A 254 -9.08 -12.25 -6.76
C HIS A 254 -10.35 -12.71 -7.48
N THR A 255 -10.51 -12.29 -8.73
CA THR A 255 -11.64 -12.67 -9.58
C THR A 255 -11.17 -13.67 -10.63
N MET A 256 -11.19 -14.96 -10.31
CA MET A 256 -10.63 -16.02 -11.14
C MET A 256 -11.57 -16.38 -12.29
N HIS A 257 -11.06 -16.33 -13.52
CA HIS A 257 -11.75 -16.62 -14.77
C HIS A 257 -11.05 -17.76 -15.54
N THR A 258 -11.83 -18.71 -16.07
CA THR A 258 -11.32 -19.77 -16.94
C THR A 258 -11.90 -19.70 -18.35
N HIS A 259 -11.03 -19.81 -19.35
CA HIS A 259 -11.46 -19.87 -20.74
C HIS A 259 -11.92 -21.29 -21.12
N GLY A 260 -12.83 -21.36 -22.09
CA GLY A 260 -13.25 -22.62 -22.73
C GLY A 260 -14.14 -23.52 -21.89
N HIS A 261 -14.32 -23.23 -20.60
CA HIS A 261 -15.11 -24.03 -19.67
C HIS A 261 -16.05 -23.13 -18.87
N HIS A 262 -17.18 -23.69 -18.48
CA HIS A 262 -17.99 -23.14 -17.40
C HIS A 262 -17.91 -24.13 -16.24
N PHE A 263 -17.90 -23.64 -15.01
CA PHE A 263 -17.81 -24.43 -13.80
C PHE A 263 -18.98 -24.16 -12.87
N GLN A 264 -19.14 -25.04 -11.88
CA GLN A 264 -20.01 -24.83 -10.73
C GLN A 264 -19.16 -24.66 -9.48
N VAL A 265 -19.51 -23.71 -8.61
CA VAL A 265 -18.98 -23.67 -7.25
C VAL A 265 -19.67 -24.75 -6.41
N VAL A 266 -18.93 -25.77 -6.00
CA VAL A 266 -19.45 -26.92 -5.24
C VAL A 266 -19.24 -26.81 -3.74
N ALA A 267 -18.33 -25.93 -3.29
CA ALA A 267 -18.16 -25.59 -1.87
C ALA A 267 -17.69 -24.14 -1.68
N TYR A 268 -18.11 -23.52 -0.58
CA TYR A 268 -17.60 -22.26 -0.04
C TYR A 268 -17.01 -22.54 1.34
N ASP A 269 -15.76 -22.16 1.59
CA ASP A 269 -15.10 -22.29 2.91
C ASP A 269 -15.18 -23.71 3.48
N GLY A 270 -14.92 -24.69 2.60
CA GLY A 270 -15.03 -26.12 2.89
C GLY A 270 -16.47 -26.66 3.00
N GLN A 271 -17.48 -25.81 3.02
CA GLN A 271 -18.89 -26.20 3.19
C GLN A 271 -19.57 -26.47 1.83
N PRO A 272 -20.23 -27.63 1.65
CA PRO A 272 -20.79 -28.01 0.36
C PRO A 272 -22.02 -27.18 -0.03
N VAL A 273 -22.07 -26.76 -1.28
CA VAL A 273 -23.23 -26.11 -1.90
C VAL A 273 -24.22 -27.17 -2.33
N SER A 274 -25.50 -27.00 -1.97
CA SER A 274 -26.56 -27.92 -2.41
C SER A 274 -26.68 -27.90 -3.94
N PRO A 275 -26.95 -29.03 -4.61
CA PRO A 275 -27.02 -29.07 -6.07
C PRO A 275 -27.99 -28.05 -6.69
N SER A 276 -29.08 -27.72 -5.99
CA SER A 276 -30.07 -26.72 -6.44
C SER A 276 -29.60 -25.27 -6.33
N ALA A 277 -28.55 -24.99 -5.55
CA ALA A 277 -27.98 -23.65 -5.36
C ALA A 277 -26.73 -23.41 -6.21
N ARG A 278 -26.22 -24.44 -6.90
CA ARG A 278 -25.05 -24.33 -7.77
C ARG A 278 -25.45 -23.63 -9.07
N GLN A 279 -24.70 -22.60 -9.42
CA GLN A 279 -24.87 -21.87 -10.67
C GLN A 279 -23.69 -22.17 -11.59
N MET A 280 -23.95 -22.22 -12.89
CA MET A 280 -22.89 -22.26 -13.89
C MET A 280 -22.29 -20.87 -14.04
N MET A 281 -20.97 -20.79 -13.95
CA MET A 281 -20.20 -19.55 -14.03
C MET A 281 -18.94 -19.79 -14.88
N ASP A 282 -18.32 -18.72 -15.35
CA ASP A 282 -16.97 -18.74 -15.94
C ASP A 282 -15.96 -17.95 -15.10
N THR A 283 -16.45 -17.22 -14.09
CA THR A 283 -15.70 -16.26 -13.28
C THR A 283 -16.25 -16.26 -11.86
N ILE A 284 -15.36 -16.30 -10.86
CA ILE A 284 -15.73 -16.26 -9.44
C ILE A 284 -14.76 -15.36 -8.66
N THR A 285 -15.30 -14.58 -7.72
CA THR A 285 -14.50 -13.73 -6.82
C THR A 285 -14.29 -14.42 -5.48
N LEU A 286 -13.07 -14.31 -4.97
CA LEU A 286 -12.62 -14.71 -3.64
C LEU A 286 -11.98 -13.49 -2.97
N GLY A 287 -12.22 -13.33 -1.68
CA GLY A 287 -11.48 -12.39 -0.84
C GLY A 287 -10.51 -13.08 0.11
N PRO A 288 -9.69 -12.30 0.85
CA PRO A 288 -8.71 -12.83 1.79
C PRO A 288 -9.29 -13.85 2.78
N GLY A 289 -8.70 -15.04 2.81
CA GLY A 289 -9.10 -16.16 3.69
C GLY A 289 -10.22 -17.04 3.14
N GLU A 290 -10.86 -16.66 2.03
CA GLU A 290 -11.93 -17.44 1.45
C GLU A 290 -11.40 -18.62 0.61
N THR A 291 -12.18 -19.71 0.58
CA THR A 291 -11.93 -20.85 -0.32
C THR A 291 -13.14 -21.10 -1.22
N ARG A 292 -12.89 -21.52 -2.45
CA ARG A 292 -13.92 -21.97 -3.40
C ARG A 292 -13.46 -23.28 -4.03
N ASP A 293 -14.28 -24.31 -3.94
CA ASP A 293 -14.09 -25.51 -4.74
C ASP A 293 -14.96 -25.37 -5.99
N ILE A 294 -14.32 -25.28 -7.16
CA ILE A 294 -15.01 -25.28 -8.46
C ILE A 294 -14.91 -26.65 -9.11
N GLU A 295 -15.95 -27.06 -9.82
CA GLU A 295 -15.95 -28.28 -10.65
C GLU A 295 -16.42 -28.01 -12.08
N PHE A 296 -15.75 -28.61 -13.05
CA PHE A 296 -16.13 -28.62 -14.45
C PHE A 296 -15.77 -29.95 -15.12
N ILE A 297 -16.35 -30.20 -16.29
CA ILE A 297 -15.94 -31.29 -17.17
C ILE A 297 -14.96 -30.71 -18.19
N ALA A 298 -13.84 -31.40 -18.43
CA ALA A 298 -12.88 -31.05 -19.48
C ALA A 298 -13.46 -31.42 -20.87
N ASP A 299 -14.50 -30.72 -21.31
CA ASP A 299 -15.24 -30.95 -22.55
C ASP A 299 -14.97 -29.90 -23.66
N ALA A 300 -14.13 -28.90 -23.38
CA ALA A 300 -13.68 -27.94 -24.37
C ALA A 300 -12.94 -28.61 -25.54
N GLN A 301 -12.83 -27.90 -26.67
CA GLN A 301 -11.94 -28.34 -27.75
C GLN A 301 -10.51 -28.51 -27.20
N PRO A 302 -9.87 -29.68 -27.38
CA PRO A 302 -8.56 -29.95 -26.81
C PRO A 302 -7.53 -28.88 -27.22
N GLY A 303 -6.89 -28.27 -26.23
CA GLY A 303 -5.88 -27.22 -26.42
C GLY A 303 -5.36 -26.68 -25.09
N THR A 304 -4.82 -25.47 -25.13
CA THR A 304 -4.41 -24.71 -23.93
C THR A 304 -5.38 -23.54 -23.72
N TRP A 305 -6.06 -23.49 -22.58
CA TRP A 305 -7.03 -22.46 -22.23
C TRP A 305 -6.55 -21.67 -21.02
N MET A 306 -6.61 -20.33 -21.06
CA MET A 306 -6.15 -19.52 -19.93
C MET A 306 -7.03 -19.73 -18.69
N PHE A 307 -6.38 -19.63 -17.53
CA PHE A 307 -7.04 -19.60 -16.23
C PHE A 307 -6.33 -18.53 -15.38
N HIS A 308 -6.98 -17.39 -15.18
CA HIS A 308 -6.31 -16.19 -14.65
C HIS A 308 -7.23 -15.30 -13.81
N CYS A 309 -6.63 -14.42 -13.01
CA CYS A 309 -7.38 -13.35 -12.34
C CYS A 309 -7.83 -12.29 -13.37
N HIS A 310 -9.05 -11.80 -13.24
CA HIS A 310 -9.68 -10.79 -14.10
C HIS A 310 -9.58 -9.37 -13.50
N VAL A 311 -8.77 -9.20 -12.45
CA VAL A 311 -8.32 -7.88 -11.98
C VAL A 311 -7.01 -7.57 -12.70
N ALA A 312 -6.95 -6.44 -13.41
CA ALA A 312 -5.94 -6.21 -14.45
C ALA A 312 -4.50 -6.09 -13.90
N ASP A 313 -4.33 -5.42 -12.76
CA ASP A 313 -3.05 -5.28 -12.05
C ASP A 313 -2.56 -6.61 -11.46
N HIS A 314 -3.47 -7.53 -11.13
CA HIS A 314 -3.13 -8.87 -10.64
C HIS A 314 -2.53 -9.78 -11.72
N MET A 315 -2.51 -9.33 -12.97
CA MET A 315 -1.87 -9.98 -14.13
C MET A 315 -0.51 -9.34 -14.47
N MET A 316 0.13 -8.69 -13.51
CA MET A 316 1.42 -8.00 -13.67
C MET A 316 2.48 -8.49 -12.68
N ASN A 317 3.74 -8.24 -13.01
CA ASN A 317 4.93 -8.45 -12.18
C ASN A 317 5.58 -7.09 -11.90
N GLY A 318 5.21 -6.46 -10.77
CA GLY A 318 5.42 -5.03 -10.60
C GLY A 318 4.69 -4.28 -11.71
N ASP A 319 5.38 -3.37 -12.38
CA ASP A 319 4.79 -2.58 -13.46
C ASP A 319 4.81 -3.28 -14.84
N ASN A 320 5.24 -4.54 -14.92
CA ASN A 320 5.44 -5.24 -16.18
C ASN A 320 4.44 -6.39 -16.36
N GLY A 321 3.65 -6.34 -17.43
CA GLY A 321 2.81 -7.45 -17.88
C GLY A 321 3.41 -8.16 -19.12
N PRO A 322 3.04 -9.41 -19.39
CA PRO A 322 2.20 -10.28 -18.56
C PRO A 322 2.94 -10.83 -17.33
N GLY A 323 2.20 -11.03 -16.24
CA GLY A 323 2.70 -11.56 -14.98
C GLY A 323 1.55 -12.02 -14.07
N GLY A 324 1.85 -12.23 -12.80
CA GLY A 324 0.85 -12.43 -11.76
C GLY A 324 0.09 -13.75 -11.83
N LEU A 325 -1.21 -13.67 -11.52
CA LEU A 325 -2.13 -14.80 -11.41
C LEU A 325 -2.59 -15.29 -12.79
N ILE A 326 -1.67 -15.84 -13.57
CA ILE A 326 -1.96 -16.48 -14.86
C ILE A 326 -1.45 -17.93 -14.85
N SER A 327 -2.37 -18.85 -15.09
CA SER A 327 -2.11 -20.27 -15.40
C SER A 327 -2.92 -20.67 -16.63
N ALA A 328 -3.01 -21.97 -16.91
CA ALA A 328 -3.81 -22.51 -18.01
C ALA A 328 -4.33 -23.90 -17.67
N ILE A 329 -5.44 -24.28 -18.29
CA ILE A 329 -5.90 -25.67 -18.42
C ILE A 329 -5.32 -26.21 -19.73
N HIS A 330 -4.44 -27.21 -19.64
CA HIS A 330 -3.77 -27.81 -20.79
C HIS A 330 -4.26 -29.23 -21.02
N TYR A 331 -4.76 -29.51 -22.24
CA TYR A 331 -5.20 -30.84 -22.62
C TYR A 331 -4.00 -31.70 -23.03
N THR A 332 -3.80 -32.81 -22.33
CA THR A 332 -2.74 -33.77 -22.59
C THR A 332 -2.77 -34.24 -24.04
N GLY A 333 -1.62 -34.26 -24.71
CA GLY A 333 -1.50 -34.66 -26.11
C GLY A 333 -1.73 -33.54 -27.12
N THR A 334 -1.96 -32.30 -26.67
CA THR A 334 -1.98 -31.10 -27.52
C THR A 334 -0.67 -30.30 -27.38
N PRO A 335 -0.36 -29.38 -28.31
CA PRO A 335 0.79 -28.49 -28.14
C PRO A 335 0.63 -27.63 -26.89
N ASP A 336 1.58 -27.74 -25.95
CA ASP A 336 1.62 -26.93 -24.74
C ASP A 336 1.98 -25.49 -25.09
N ARG A 337 0.92 -24.68 -25.30
CA ARG A 337 1.11 -23.27 -25.62
C ARG A 337 1.52 -22.47 -24.40
N PHE A 338 1.22 -22.94 -23.19
CA PHE A 338 1.59 -22.27 -21.94
C PHE A 338 3.12 -22.30 -21.75
N ALA A 339 3.74 -23.48 -21.93
CA ALA A 339 5.20 -23.59 -21.97
C ALA A 339 5.82 -22.86 -23.16
N SER A 340 5.18 -22.89 -24.34
CA SER A 340 5.70 -22.18 -25.52
C SER A 340 5.72 -20.66 -25.34
N MET A 341 4.75 -20.10 -24.60
CA MET A 341 4.73 -18.68 -24.23
C MET A 341 5.84 -18.32 -23.23
N MET A 342 6.41 -19.29 -22.50
CA MET A 342 7.61 -19.07 -21.68
C MET A 342 8.89 -18.96 -22.54
N THR A 343 8.87 -19.53 -23.74
CA THR A 343 10.04 -19.59 -24.65
C THR A 343 9.97 -18.64 -25.83
N ALA A 344 8.78 -18.13 -26.16
CA ALA A 344 8.55 -17.21 -27.26
C ALA A 344 7.76 -16.00 -26.73
N ASP A 345 8.31 -14.81 -26.93
CA ASP A 345 7.73 -13.49 -26.66
C ASP A 345 6.43 -13.26 -27.48
N VAL A 346 5.42 -14.13 -27.40
CA VAL A 346 4.17 -13.96 -28.16
C VAL A 346 3.25 -12.98 -27.43
N MET A 347 3.19 -13.05 -26.10
CA MET A 347 2.53 -12.03 -25.27
C MET A 347 3.43 -10.82 -25.05
N ALA A 348 4.75 -11.01 -25.08
CA ALA A 348 5.72 -9.93 -25.11
C ALA A 348 5.91 -9.32 -26.51
N SER A 349 5.35 -9.83 -27.61
CA SER A 349 5.37 -9.10 -28.88
C SER A 349 4.38 -7.92 -28.91
N ALA A 350 3.51 -7.80 -27.90
CA ALA A 350 2.81 -6.56 -27.58
C ALA A 350 3.60 -5.66 -26.60
N SER A 351 4.69 -6.19 -26.05
CA SER A 351 5.57 -5.61 -25.03
C SER A 351 7.03 -5.90 -25.43
N GLU A 352 7.43 -5.50 -26.66
CA GLU A 352 8.85 -5.29 -26.91
C GLU A 352 9.31 -4.38 -25.77
N SER A 353 10.15 -4.94 -24.89
CA SER A 353 10.75 -4.31 -23.72
C SER A 353 10.42 -2.83 -23.68
N ALA A 354 9.39 -2.41 -22.94
CA ALA A 354 9.21 -0.97 -22.79
C ALA A 354 10.51 -0.48 -22.17
N PRO A 355 11.38 0.26 -22.90
CA PRO A 355 12.25 1.16 -22.17
C PRO A 355 11.27 2.03 -21.39
N SER A 356 11.59 2.44 -20.15
CA SER A 356 10.87 3.51 -19.43
C SER A 356 10.07 4.36 -20.42
N GLY A 357 8.73 4.18 -20.47
CA GLY A 357 7.91 4.56 -21.63
C GLY A 357 8.31 5.93 -22.16
N PRO A 358 8.33 6.17 -23.48
CA PRO A 358 9.16 7.20 -24.12
C PRO A 358 9.22 8.45 -23.26
N LYS A 359 10.32 8.63 -22.51
CA LYS A 359 10.41 9.69 -21.50
C LYS A 359 9.93 10.96 -22.17
N MET A 360 8.92 11.59 -21.58
CA MET A 360 8.34 12.79 -22.16
C MET A 360 9.50 13.74 -22.44
N SER A 361 9.69 14.07 -23.73
CA SER A 361 10.95 14.68 -24.17
C SER A 361 11.28 15.86 -23.27
N GLN A 362 12.54 16.06 -22.93
CA GLN A 362 12.92 17.15 -22.02
C GLN A 362 12.30 18.49 -22.48
N GLY A 363 12.22 18.73 -23.79
CA GLY A 363 11.50 19.88 -24.36
C GLY A 363 10.01 19.91 -24.01
N ALA A 364 9.28 18.81 -24.20
CA ALA A 364 7.86 18.72 -23.85
C ALA A 364 7.61 18.91 -22.34
N THR A 365 8.44 18.30 -21.49
CA THR A 365 8.36 18.42 -20.02
C THR A 365 8.60 19.86 -19.56
N LEU A 366 9.59 20.53 -20.14
CA LEU A 366 9.87 21.93 -19.85
C LEU A 366 8.77 22.87 -20.32
N VAL A 367 8.18 22.63 -21.50
CA VAL A 367 7.04 23.40 -22.01
C VAL A 367 5.82 23.23 -21.11
N LEU A 368 5.53 22.00 -20.70
CA LEU A 368 4.38 21.72 -19.85
C LEU A 368 4.55 22.24 -18.41
N GLY A 369 5.74 22.12 -17.84
CA GLY A 369 6.07 22.76 -16.55
C GLY A 369 6.01 24.29 -16.62
N ALA A 370 6.39 24.89 -17.75
CA ALA A 370 6.19 26.31 -17.98
C ALA A 370 4.71 26.69 -18.09
N ILE A 371 3.89 25.88 -18.79
CA ILE A 371 2.44 26.09 -18.87
C ILE A 371 1.81 26.02 -17.48
N ALA A 372 2.16 25.01 -16.67
CA ALA A 372 1.68 24.87 -15.29
C ALA A 372 2.01 26.11 -14.46
N GLY A 373 3.24 26.62 -14.51
CA GLY A 373 3.62 27.85 -13.79
C GLY A 373 2.98 29.13 -14.35
N LEU A 374 2.72 29.20 -15.66
CA LEU A 374 2.10 30.37 -16.30
C LEU A 374 0.62 30.54 -15.96
N THR A 375 -0.07 29.49 -15.54
CA THR A 375 -1.49 29.58 -15.14
C THR A 375 -1.72 30.54 -13.97
N ILE A 376 -0.69 30.84 -13.15
CA ILE A 376 -0.77 31.85 -12.09
C ILE A 376 -1.17 33.24 -12.61
N PHE A 377 -0.80 33.55 -13.85
CA PHE A 377 -1.15 34.81 -14.51
C PHE A 377 -2.65 34.93 -14.82
N LEU A 378 -3.42 33.85 -14.74
CA LEU A 378 -4.87 33.90 -14.91
C LEU A 378 -5.57 34.50 -13.68
N GLY A 379 -5.01 34.33 -12.47
CA GLY A 379 -5.56 34.89 -11.23
C GLY A 379 -5.11 36.31 -10.92
N LEU A 380 -3.91 36.71 -11.36
CA LEU A 380 -3.32 38.03 -11.04
C LEU A 380 -4.07 39.27 -11.59
N PRO A 381 -4.75 39.24 -12.75
CA PRO A 381 -5.56 40.38 -13.23
C PRO A 381 -6.65 40.82 -12.25
N PHE A 382 -7.05 39.95 -11.32
CA PHE A 382 -7.95 40.31 -10.23
C PHE A 382 -7.43 41.50 -9.41
N ALA A 383 -6.10 41.66 -9.29
CA ALA A 383 -5.45 42.77 -8.59
C ALA A 383 -5.76 44.16 -9.18
N MET A 384 -6.22 44.22 -10.44
CA MET A 384 -6.57 45.47 -11.12
C MET A 384 -8.03 45.89 -10.92
N MET A 385 -8.86 45.04 -10.32
CA MET A 385 -10.27 45.34 -10.12
C MET A 385 -10.46 46.46 -9.10
N ARG A 386 -11.29 47.45 -9.45
CA ARG A 386 -11.66 48.58 -8.60
C ARG A 386 -13.14 48.50 -8.20
N GLY A 387 -13.48 49.02 -7.03
CA GLY A 387 -14.87 49.06 -6.56
C GLY A 387 -15.44 47.74 -6.05
N VAL A 388 -14.59 46.74 -5.76
CA VAL A 388 -15.03 45.45 -5.21
C VAL A 388 -15.45 45.63 -3.74
N PRO A 389 -16.62 45.11 -3.31
CA PRO A 389 -17.05 45.20 -1.92
C PRO A 389 -16.05 44.52 -0.97
N ARG A 390 -15.82 45.13 0.20
CA ARG A 390 -14.91 44.59 1.23
C ARG A 390 -15.24 43.15 1.63
N SER A 391 -16.53 42.79 1.68
CA SER A 391 -16.98 41.42 1.97
C SER A 391 -16.49 40.39 0.93
N TRP A 392 -16.45 40.75 -0.34
CA TRP A 392 -15.95 39.88 -1.42
C TRP A 392 -14.44 39.71 -1.38
N ILE A 393 -13.70 40.76 -1.03
CA ILE A 393 -12.25 40.68 -0.82
C ILE A 393 -11.92 39.76 0.36
N ALA A 394 -12.66 39.88 1.47
CA ALA A 394 -12.52 39.00 2.63
C ALA A 394 -12.84 37.54 2.28
N PHE A 395 -13.92 37.32 1.52
CA PHE A 395 -14.36 35.99 1.10
C PHE A 395 -13.35 35.32 0.14
N ALA A 396 -12.84 36.04 -0.85
CA ALA A 396 -11.82 35.54 -1.77
C ALA A 396 -10.50 35.22 -1.05
N ASN A 397 -10.05 36.10 -0.14
CA ASN A 397 -8.87 35.85 0.69
C ASN A 397 -9.07 34.62 1.59
N ALA A 398 -10.26 34.42 2.13
CA ALA A 398 -10.60 33.25 2.95
C ALA A 398 -10.62 31.94 2.15
N ILE A 399 -11.17 31.94 0.93
CA ILE A 399 -11.08 30.79 0.02
C ILE A 399 -9.62 30.44 -0.27
N ALA A 400 -8.79 31.44 -0.58
CA ALA A 400 -7.36 31.23 -0.82
C ALA A 400 -6.66 30.61 0.41
N ILE A 401 -6.96 31.09 1.63
CA ILE A 401 -6.44 30.48 2.87
C ILE A 401 -6.90 29.02 3.01
N GLY A 402 -8.16 28.71 2.70
CA GLY A 402 -8.69 27.34 2.72
C GLY A 402 -7.95 26.40 1.78
N VAL A 403 -7.69 26.84 0.56
CA VAL A 403 -6.88 26.11 -0.43
C VAL A 403 -5.46 25.89 0.07
N LEU A 404 -4.81 26.93 0.60
CA LEU A 404 -3.45 26.83 1.17
C LEU A 404 -3.38 25.86 2.36
N PHE A 405 -4.43 25.74 3.17
CA PHE A 405 -4.50 24.74 4.25
C PHE A 405 -4.55 23.31 3.71
N PHE A 406 -5.34 23.08 2.66
CA PHE A 406 -5.36 21.78 1.98
C PHE A 406 -3.97 21.43 1.42
N LEU A 407 -3.34 22.37 0.71
CA LEU A 407 -1.98 22.17 0.19
C LEU A 407 -0.97 21.84 1.27
N LEU A 408 -1.02 22.56 2.39
CA LEU A 408 -0.11 22.31 3.50
C LEU A 408 -0.23 20.86 3.97
N PHE A 409 -1.45 20.34 4.08
CA PHE A 409 -1.69 18.95 4.44
C PHE A 409 -1.13 17.98 3.40
N ASP A 410 -1.41 18.21 2.12
CA ASP A 410 -0.96 17.36 1.01
C ASP A 410 0.57 17.29 0.90
N ILE A 411 1.25 18.44 0.93
CA ILE A 411 2.72 18.51 0.87
C ILE A 411 3.36 17.81 2.07
N LEU A 412 2.80 17.99 3.28
CA LEU A 412 3.32 17.33 4.48
C LEU A 412 3.14 15.81 4.41
N ARG A 413 2.03 15.34 3.82
CA ARG A 413 1.78 13.92 3.55
C ARG A 413 2.80 13.36 2.55
N GLN A 414 2.96 14.00 1.39
CA GLN A 414 3.93 13.57 0.36
C GLN A 414 5.37 13.61 0.88
N ALA A 415 5.74 14.63 1.65
CA ALA A 415 7.06 14.70 2.29
C ALA A 415 7.27 13.59 3.33
N GLY A 416 6.19 13.03 3.88
CA GLY A 416 6.20 11.96 4.87
C GLY A 416 6.36 10.58 4.28
N GLU A 417 6.02 10.34 3.01
CA GLU A 417 6.11 9.01 2.39
C GLU A 417 7.52 8.42 2.44
N PRO A 418 8.60 9.15 2.06
CA PRO A 418 9.96 8.60 2.15
C PRO A 418 10.41 8.34 3.60
N LEU A 419 9.85 9.07 4.57
CA LEU A 419 10.10 8.83 6.00
C LEU A 419 9.39 7.57 6.47
N GLY A 420 8.16 7.32 6.01
CA GLY A 420 7.42 6.08 6.27
C GLY A 420 8.16 4.85 5.73
N ASP A 421 8.68 4.94 4.51
CA ASP A 421 9.51 3.89 3.90
C ASP A 421 10.81 3.64 4.66
N ALA A 422 11.45 4.70 5.15
CA ALA A 422 12.67 4.58 5.93
C ALA A 422 12.39 4.03 7.35
N LEU A 423 11.24 4.40 7.93
CA LEU A 423 10.77 3.90 9.23
C LEU A 423 10.46 2.41 9.17
N SER A 424 9.77 1.96 8.12
CA SER A 424 9.47 0.54 7.92
C SER A 424 10.75 -0.28 7.76
N LYS A 425 11.72 0.21 7.00
CA LYS A 425 13.07 -0.39 6.90
C LYS A 425 13.79 -0.46 8.24
N MET A 426 13.70 0.59 9.07
CA MET A 426 14.26 0.59 10.42
C MET A 426 13.58 -0.45 11.32
N GLN A 427 12.24 -0.55 11.27
CA GLN A 427 11.46 -1.54 12.02
C GLN A 427 11.78 -2.98 11.58
N GLN A 428 12.15 -3.18 10.31
CA GLN A 428 12.61 -4.45 9.76
C GLN A 428 14.10 -4.75 10.05
N GLY A 429 14.80 -3.91 10.82
CA GLY A 429 16.20 -4.12 11.20
C GLY A 429 17.23 -3.76 10.11
N LEU A 430 16.82 -3.11 9.02
CA LEU A 430 17.69 -2.73 7.88
C LEU A 430 18.48 -1.43 8.09
N GLY A 431 18.53 -0.95 9.34
CA GLY A 431 19.32 0.21 9.77
C GLY A 431 18.51 1.51 9.89
N ALA A 432 18.81 2.28 10.94
CA ALA A 432 18.11 3.54 11.26
C ALA A 432 18.64 4.76 10.49
N GLY A 433 19.79 4.64 9.82
CA GLY A 433 20.51 5.77 9.20
C GLY A 433 19.65 6.60 8.23
N PRO A 434 18.98 5.98 7.24
CA PRO A 434 18.12 6.69 6.30
C PRO A 434 16.94 7.39 6.98
N PHE A 435 16.31 6.76 7.98
CA PHE A 435 15.18 7.33 8.71
C PHE A 435 15.60 8.57 9.52
N VAL A 436 16.71 8.45 10.27
CA VAL A 436 17.26 9.57 11.05
C VAL A 436 17.65 10.73 10.13
N TRP A 437 18.33 10.45 9.02
CA TRP A 437 18.74 11.47 8.06
C TRP A 437 17.55 12.19 7.43
N LEU A 438 16.57 11.46 6.93
CA LEU A 438 15.38 12.05 6.32
C LEU A 438 14.56 12.83 7.35
N THR A 439 14.49 12.37 8.60
CA THR A 439 13.84 13.12 9.69
C THR A 439 14.55 14.45 9.97
N ILE A 440 15.88 14.46 9.99
CA ILE A 440 16.67 15.70 10.15
C ILE A 440 16.38 16.65 8.99
N VAL A 441 16.41 16.14 7.75
CA VAL A 441 16.14 16.93 6.55
C VAL A 441 14.71 17.48 6.56
N TYR A 442 13.73 16.69 6.99
CA TYR A 442 12.33 17.10 7.10
C TYR A 442 12.17 18.27 8.08
N VAL A 443 12.71 18.15 9.29
CA VAL A 443 12.62 19.20 10.31
C VAL A 443 13.41 20.44 9.90
N ALA A 444 14.62 20.25 9.33
CA ALA A 444 15.46 21.35 8.87
C ALA A 444 14.82 22.11 7.70
N GLY A 445 14.23 21.40 6.72
CA GLY A 445 13.52 22.00 5.60
C GLY A 445 12.30 22.79 6.06
N LEU A 446 11.46 22.19 6.92
CA LEU A 446 10.28 22.87 7.50
C LEU A 446 10.67 24.15 8.26
N GLY A 447 11.70 24.05 9.10
CA GLY A 447 12.25 25.18 9.85
C GLY A 447 12.84 26.25 8.93
N ALA A 448 13.62 25.86 7.93
CA ALA A 448 14.23 26.78 6.96
C ALA A 448 13.18 27.50 6.12
N GLY A 449 12.09 26.83 5.73
CA GLY A 449 10.98 27.44 4.98
C GLY A 449 10.28 28.50 5.81
N LEU A 450 9.88 28.13 7.04
CA LEU A 450 9.16 29.01 7.95
C LEU A 450 10.02 30.20 8.42
N VAL A 451 11.21 29.92 8.94
CA VAL A 451 12.11 30.91 9.56
C VAL A 451 12.86 31.71 8.48
N GLY A 452 13.24 31.07 7.38
CA GLY A 452 13.92 31.72 6.27
C GLY A 452 13.08 32.84 5.67
N LEU A 453 11.77 32.64 5.50
CA LEU A 453 10.86 33.70 5.03
C LEU A 453 10.67 34.84 6.05
N VAL A 454 10.73 34.56 7.36
CA VAL A 454 10.72 35.61 8.40
C VAL A 454 11.98 36.49 8.32
N PHE A 455 13.16 35.90 8.12
CA PHE A 455 14.39 36.67 8.00
C PHE A 455 14.54 37.34 6.64
N PHE A 456 14.12 36.67 5.56
CA PHE A 456 14.12 37.21 4.21
C PHE A 456 13.15 38.38 4.10
N SER A 457 11.94 38.26 4.66
CA SER A 457 10.97 39.36 4.70
C SER A 457 11.57 40.54 5.45
N ARG A 458 12.16 40.32 6.64
CA ARG A 458 12.85 41.39 7.39
C ARG A 458 14.01 42.00 6.62
N PHE A 459 14.82 41.22 5.90
CA PHE A 459 16.00 41.73 5.18
C PHE A 459 15.64 42.51 3.90
N VAL A 460 14.73 41.98 3.09
CA VAL A 460 14.30 42.60 1.83
C VAL A 460 13.41 43.81 2.10
N LEU A 461 12.52 43.73 3.10
CA LEU A 461 11.62 44.83 3.45
C LEU A 461 12.31 45.92 4.29
N ALA A 462 13.34 45.60 5.09
CA ALA A 462 14.13 46.62 5.80
C ALA A 462 14.89 47.56 4.85
N LYS A 463 15.24 47.11 3.64
CA LYS A 463 15.82 47.99 2.59
C LYS A 463 14.77 48.91 1.95
N GLN A 464 13.47 48.59 2.06
CA GLN A 464 12.38 49.44 1.59
C GLN A 464 11.72 50.15 2.78
N ARG A 465 12.28 51.29 3.22
CA ARG A 465 11.64 52.16 4.25
C ARG A 465 10.18 52.56 3.94
N ALA A 466 9.74 52.42 2.69
CA ALA A 466 8.37 52.66 2.23
C ALA A 466 7.43 51.43 2.30
N ALA A 467 7.92 50.25 2.69
CA ALA A 467 7.16 49.00 2.69
C ALA A 467 6.44 48.70 4.01
N VAL A 468 6.72 49.46 5.06
CA VAL A 468 6.08 49.36 6.37
C VAL A 468 5.17 50.57 6.56
N ALA A 469 3.86 50.36 6.61
CA ALA A 469 2.90 51.39 7.01
C ALA A 469 2.98 51.64 8.53
N GLU A 470 2.50 52.81 9.00
CA GLU A 470 2.43 53.13 10.43
C GLU A 470 1.86 51.95 11.23
N GLY A 471 2.60 51.49 12.25
CA GLY A 471 2.22 50.34 13.09
C GLY A 471 2.92 49.00 12.77
N GLY A 472 3.92 48.95 11.88
CA GLY A 472 4.74 47.75 11.67
C GLY A 472 4.13 46.73 10.69
N ILE A 473 3.24 47.19 9.81
CA ILE A 473 2.44 46.35 8.90
C ILE A 473 2.97 46.50 7.47
N LEU A 474 3.06 45.39 6.73
CA LEU A 474 3.45 45.42 5.32
C LEU A 474 2.43 46.18 4.46
N SER A 475 2.92 47.01 3.54
CA SER A 475 2.08 47.63 2.52
C SER A 475 1.41 46.56 1.63
N PRO A 476 0.27 46.85 0.98
CA PRO A 476 -0.41 45.91 0.09
C PRO A 476 0.51 45.25 -0.94
N MET A 477 1.41 46.02 -1.56
CA MET A 477 2.40 45.52 -2.52
C MET A 477 3.49 44.69 -1.87
N ALA A 478 3.96 45.09 -0.69
CA ALA A 478 4.93 44.32 0.09
C ALA A 478 4.37 42.97 0.53
N LEU A 479 3.11 42.95 0.96
CA LEU A 479 2.38 41.75 1.35
C LEU A 479 2.16 40.83 0.13
N ALA A 480 1.68 41.36 -0.99
CA ALA A 480 1.53 40.59 -2.24
C ALA A 480 2.85 39.99 -2.73
N THR A 481 3.95 40.74 -2.63
CA THR A 481 5.29 40.25 -3.00
C THR A 481 5.75 39.14 -2.06
N THR A 482 5.48 39.27 -0.76
CA THR A 482 5.80 38.26 0.25
C THR A 482 5.00 36.97 0.03
N ILE A 483 3.72 37.10 -0.30
CA ILE A 483 2.85 35.97 -0.66
C ILE A 483 3.39 35.29 -1.94
N ALA A 484 3.71 36.07 -2.98
CA ALA A 484 4.28 35.54 -4.22
C ALA A 484 5.61 34.79 -4.01
N LEU A 485 6.46 35.26 -3.09
CA LEU A 485 7.72 34.58 -2.74
C LEU A 485 7.49 33.24 -2.02
N GLY A 486 6.54 33.20 -1.07
CA GLY A 486 6.21 31.97 -0.36
C GLY A 486 5.57 30.94 -1.27
N ILE A 487 4.64 31.39 -2.13
CA ILE A 487 4.01 30.57 -3.18
C ILE A 487 5.05 30.10 -4.20
N GLY A 488 5.98 30.96 -4.61
CA GLY A 488 7.06 30.58 -5.53
C GLY A 488 7.93 29.43 -5.00
N LEU A 489 8.21 29.39 -3.69
CA LEU A 489 8.93 28.26 -3.08
C LEU A 489 8.12 26.96 -3.11
N HIS A 490 6.79 27.04 -2.95
CA HIS A 490 5.90 25.91 -3.13
C HIS A 490 5.88 25.42 -4.58
N ASN A 491 5.71 26.34 -5.52
CA ASN A 491 5.63 26.05 -6.95
C ASN A 491 6.93 25.46 -7.49
N PHE A 492 8.07 25.78 -6.88
CA PHE A 492 9.33 25.07 -7.14
C PHE A 492 9.24 23.56 -6.83
N SER A 493 8.60 23.17 -5.73
CA SER A 493 8.43 21.77 -5.34
C SER A 493 7.46 21.02 -6.27
N GLU A 494 6.38 21.68 -6.73
CA GLU A 494 5.49 21.15 -7.78
C GLU A 494 6.25 20.91 -9.08
N GLY A 495 7.07 21.90 -9.47
CA GLY A 495 7.95 21.78 -10.62
C GLY A 495 8.88 20.57 -10.50
N LEU A 496 9.50 20.40 -9.34
CA LEU A 496 10.39 19.26 -9.05
C LEU A 496 9.67 17.93 -9.22
N ALA A 497 8.42 17.83 -8.73
CA ALA A 497 7.59 16.64 -8.88
C ALA A 497 7.27 16.33 -10.35
N ILE A 498 6.82 17.33 -11.14
CA ILE A 498 6.61 17.17 -12.59
C ILE A 498 7.88 16.65 -13.27
N GLY A 499 9.03 17.24 -12.93
CA GLY A 499 10.31 16.87 -13.49
C GLY A 499 10.70 15.42 -13.18
N GLN A 500 10.55 15.00 -11.92
CA GLN A 500 10.87 13.63 -11.50
C GLN A 500 9.93 12.61 -12.12
N SER A 501 8.61 12.85 -12.13
CA SER A 501 7.62 11.95 -12.75
C SER A 501 7.87 11.78 -14.25
N ALA A 502 8.24 12.86 -14.96
CA ALA A 502 8.60 12.78 -16.36
C ALA A 502 9.94 12.05 -16.60
N ALA A 503 10.91 12.20 -15.70
CA ALA A 503 12.22 11.55 -15.80
C ALA A 503 12.20 10.04 -15.48
N THR A 504 11.25 9.60 -14.66
CA THR A 504 11.02 8.18 -14.33
C THR A 504 10.14 7.46 -15.35
N GLY A 505 9.55 8.17 -16.31
CA GLY A 505 8.70 7.59 -17.35
C GLY A 505 7.22 7.49 -16.95
N ALA A 506 6.82 8.08 -15.82
CA ALA A 506 5.44 8.16 -15.38
C ALA A 506 4.70 9.31 -16.11
N ILE A 507 4.54 9.18 -17.43
CA ILE A 507 3.99 10.25 -18.29
C ILE A 507 2.55 10.59 -17.92
N GLY A 508 1.72 9.58 -17.62
CA GLY A 508 0.34 9.78 -17.16
C GLY A 508 0.28 10.63 -15.90
N LEU A 509 1.07 10.25 -14.89
CA LEU A 509 1.21 11.01 -13.64
C LEU A 509 1.76 12.42 -13.90
N ALA A 510 2.78 12.58 -14.74
CA ALA A 510 3.33 13.90 -15.05
C ALA A 510 2.28 14.83 -15.70
N VAL A 511 1.53 14.34 -16.69
CA VAL A 511 0.46 15.12 -17.36
C VAL A 511 -0.65 15.47 -16.38
N LEU A 512 -1.00 14.55 -15.49
CA LEU A 512 -2.05 14.75 -14.50
C LEU A 512 -1.63 15.78 -13.44
N LEU A 513 -0.38 15.71 -12.96
CA LEU A 513 0.24 16.73 -12.11
C LEU A 513 0.26 18.09 -12.80
N ILE A 514 0.57 18.17 -14.09
CA ILE A 514 0.56 19.43 -14.85
C ILE A 514 -0.84 20.07 -14.90
N ILE A 515 -1.88 19.26 -15.11
CA ILE A 515 -3.27 19.75 -15.14
C ILE A 515 -3.71 20.18 -13.73
N GLY A 516 -3.45 19.35 -12.73
CA GLY A 516 -3.74 19.63 -11.32
C GLY A 516 -3.05 20.90 -10.83
N PHE A 517 -1.73 20.99 -11.00
CA PHE A 517 -0.91 22.15 -10.62
C PHE A 517 -1.24 23.39 -11.46
N GLY A 518 -1.66 23.25 -12.72
CA GLY A 518 -2.12 24.37 -13.53
C GLY A 518 -3.43 24.99 -13.00
N LEU A 519 -4.40 24.16 -12.63
CA LEU A 519 -5.64 24.65 -11.98
C LEU A 519 -5.33 25.25 -10.61
N HIS A 520 -4.39 24.64 -9.90
CA HIS A 520 -3.92 25.07 -8.59
C HIS A 520 -3.28 26.47 -8.63
N ASN A 521 -2.26 26.66 -9.47
CA ASN A 521 -1.51 27.91 -9.63
C ASN A 521 -2.40 29.08 -10.05
N MET A 522 -3.46 28.85 -10.83
CA MET A 522 -4.47 29.87 -11.09
C MET A 522 -5.11 30.41 -9.80
N THR A 523 -5.46 29.52 -8.86
CA THR A 523 -6.07 29.91 -7.57
C THR A 523 -5.11 30.68 -6.68
N GLU A 524 -3.82 30.35 -6.72
CA GLU A 524 -2.76 31.08 -6.01
C GLU A 524 -2.55 32.51 -6.54
N GLY A 525 -2.73 32.71 -7.86
CA GLY A 525 -2.73 34.03 -8.47
C GLY A 525 -3.78 34.97 -7.85
N PHE A 526 -4.96 34.45 -7.48
CA PHE A 526 -5.95 35.22 -6.72
C PHE A 526 -5.47 35.53 -5.30
N GLY A 527 -4.78 34.60 -4.64
CA GLY A 527 -4.18 34.80 -3.32
C GLY A 527 -3.13 35.92 -3.31
N ILE A 528 -2.28 35.98 -4.34
CA ILE A 528 -1.30 37.07 -4.53
C ILE A 528 -2.00 38.40 -4.82
N ALA A 529 -3.08 38.37 -5.60
CA ALA A 529 -3.85 39.56 -5.96
C ALA A 529 -4.69 40.13 -4.81
N ALA A 530 -5.16 39.28 -3.89
CA ALA A 530 -6.14 39.64 -2.87
C ALA A 530 -5.76 40.87 -2.01
N PRO A 531 -4.51 41.06 -1.54
CA PRO A 531 -4.12 42.25 -0.79
C PRO A 531 -4.17 43.55 -1.60
N LEU A 532 -4.07 43.46 -2.93
CA LEU A 532 -3.98 44.61 -3.83
C LEU A 532 -5.36 45.14 -4.23
N VAL A 533 -6.37 44.27 -4.27
CA VAL A 533 -7.73 44.62 -4.67
C VAL A 533 -8.32 45.66 -3.72
N GLY A 534 -8.80 46.76 -4.27
CA GLY A 534 -9.40 47.85 -3.49
C GLY A 534 -8.42 48.64 -2.61
N SER A 535 -7.10 48.45 -2.80
CA SER A 535 -6.06 49.28 -2.18
C SER A 535 -5.74 50.51 -3.04
N ASP A 536 -5.16 51.55 -2.44
CA ASP A 536 -4.69 52.75 -3.16
C ASP A 536 -3.39 52.50 -3.97
N ALA A 537 -2.90 51.26 -3.99
CA ALA A 537 -1.69 50.88 -4.71
C ALA A 537 -1.94 50.89 -6.23
N HIS A 538 -1.07 51.57 -6.98
CA HIS A 538 -1.12 51.55 -8.44
C HIS A 538 -0.59 50.21 -8.97
N VAL A 539 -1.51 49.30 -9.32
CA VAL A 539 -1.17 48.01 -9.96
C VAL A 539 -1.27 48.15 -11.47
N GLY A 540 -0.12 48.14 -12.14
CA GLY A 540 -0.02 48.08 -13.59
C GLY A 540 0.43 46.70 -14.08
N TRP A 541 0.45 46.51 -15.40
CA TRP A 541 0.88 45.26 -16.03
C TRP A 541 2.32 44.85 -15.67
N ARG A 542 3.20 45.84 -15.40
CA ARG A 542 4.57 45.57 -14.96
C ARG A 542 4.61 44.87 -13.60
N GLN A 543 3.76 45.29 -12.66
CA GLN A 543 3.67 44.67 -11.33
C GLN A 543 3.06 43.28 -11.42
N ILE A 544 2.02 43.08 -12.24
CA ILE A 544 1.45 41.75 -12.52
C ILE A 544 2.51 40.81 -13.09
N LEU A 545 3.26 41.26 -14.10
CA LEU A 545 4.32 40.47 -14.72
C LEU A 545 5.35 40.01 -13.67
N MET A 546 5.77 40.94 -12.80
CA MET A 546 6.76 40.66 -11.76
C MET A 546 6.24 39.68 -10.71
N LEU A 547 5.02 39.86 -10.22
CA LEU A 547 4.41 38.99 -9.23
C LEU A 547 4.20 37.58 -9.76
N GLY A 548 3.75 37.43 -11.01
CA GLY A 548 3.58 36.12 -11.63
C GLY A 548 4.91 35.43 -11.97
N LEU A 549 5.97 36.18 -12.32
CA LEU A 549 7.31 35.60 -12.47
C LEU A 549 7.88 35.10 -11.15
N ILE A 550 7.64 35.82 -10.05
CA ILE A 550 8.07 35.42 -8.71
C ILE A 550 7.29 34.18 -8.24
N GLY A 551 5.98 34.13 -8.46
CA GLY A 551 5.13 33.03 -8.00
C GLY A 551 5.15 31.79 -8.92
N GLY A 552 5.10 31.94 -10.24
CA GLY A 552 4.99 30.82 -11.18
C GLY A 552 6.29 30.44 -11.90
N GLY A 553 7.27 31.36 -11.97
CA GLY A 553 8.58 31.07 -12.57
C GLY A 553 9.34 29.91 -11.91
N PRO A 554 9.29 29.73 -10.58
CA PRO A 554 9.93 28.62 -9.90
C PRO A 554 9.42 27.23 -10.32
N THR A 555 8.17 27.07 -10.77
CA THR A 555 7.65 25.79 -11.30
C THR A 555 8.53 25.29 -12.46
N PHE A 556 8.84 26.17 -13.40
CA PHE A 556 9.72 25.82 -14.52
C PHE A 556 11.12 25.41 -14.05
N LEU A 557 11.72 26.16 -13.11
CA LEU A 557 13.04 25.84 -12.57
C LEU A 557 13.04 24.50 -11.81
N GLY A 558 11.99 24.24 -11.03
CA GLY A 558 11.75 22.97 -10.37
C GLY A 558 11.70 21.84 -11.38
N THR A 559 10.95 21.99 -12.47
CA THR A 559 10.85 20.98 -13.54
C THR A 559 12.18 20.70 -14.22
N VAL A 560 12.99 21.74 -14.48
CA VAL A 560 14.37 21.57 -15.00
C VAL A 560 15.21 20.71 -14.06
N ILE A 561 15.16 20.99 -12.76
CA ILE A 561 16.00 20.32 -11.75
C ILE A 561 15.49 18.91 -11.49
N GLY A 562 14.18 18.72 -11.32
CA GLY A 562 13.55 17.42 -11.06
C GLY A 562 13.75 16.44 -12.21
N TYR A 563 13.76 16.94 -13.45
CA TYR A 563 14.05 16.09 -14.61
C TYR A 563 15.50 15.57 -14.64
N ARG A 564 16.43 16.32 -14.04
CA ARG A 564 17.87 15.97 -14.02
C ARG A 564 18.30 15.23 -12.76
N PHE A 565 17.62 15.43 -11.64
CA PHE A 565 18.02 14.94 -10.32
C PHE A 565 16.85 14.32 -9.57
N VAL A 566 16.81 12.98 -9.54
CA VAL A 566 15.85 12.19 -8.77
C VAL A 566 16.49 11.80 -7.43
N SER A 567 16.03 12.38 -6.32
CA SER A 567 16.57 12.11 -4.98
C SER A 567 15.50 12.26 -3.90
N PRO A 568 15.25 11.23 -3.06
CA PRO A 568 14.32 11.32 -1.95
C PRO A 568 14.70 12.41 -0.95
N THR A 569 15.98 12.62 -0.71
CA THR A 569 16.48 13.68 0.19
C THR A 569 16.15 15.07 -0.33
N LEU A 570 16.36 15.31 -1.64
CA LEU A 570 16.01 16.60 -2.24
C LEU A 570 14.49 16.79 -2.27
N SER A 571 13.72 15.75 -2.55
CA SER A 571 12.26 15.80 -2.53
C SER A 571 11.74 16.19 -1.13
N VAL A 572 12.16 15.47 -0.08
CA VAL A 572 11.79 15.79 1.31
C VAL A 572 12.22 17.20 1.70
N LEU A 573 13.45 17.62 1.35
CA LEU A 573 13.94 18.96 1.66
C LEU A 573 13.07 20.05 1.02
N PHE A 574 12.75 19.93 -0.27
CA PHE A 574 12.00 20.97 -0.98
C PHE A 574 10.51 20.98 -0.63
N LEU A 575 9.88 19.82 -0.44
CA LEU A 575 8.49 19.74 0.02
C LEU A 575 8.34 20.32 1.43
N THR A 576 9.26 20.01 2.35
CA THR A 576 9.19 20.58 3.70
C THR A 576 9.55 22.07 3.74
N LEU A 577 10.47 22.53 2.90
CA LEU A 577 10.74 23.96 2.69
C LEU A 577 9.48 24.69 2.19
N ALA A 578 8.76 24.12 1.22
CA ALA A 578 7.49 24.62 0.71
C ALA A 578 6.40 24.66 1.79
N ALA A 579 6.23 23.58 2.57
CA ALA A 579 5.28 23.52 3.67
C ALA A 579 5.56 24.62 4.72
N GLY A 580 6.83 24.82 5.08
CA GLY A 580 7.24 25.89 5.99
C GLY A 580 6.89 27.29 5.45
N ALA A 581 7.08 27.50 4.15
CA ALA A 581 6.73 28.75 3.47
C ALA A 581 5.22 29.01 3.45
N ILE A 582 4.41 27.99 3.18
CA ILE A 582 2.95 28.09 3.18
C ILE A 582 2.41 28.43 4.56
N ILE A 583 2.95 27.82 5.63
CA ILE A 583 2.57 28.16 7.02
C ILE A 583 2.77 29.66 7.28
N TYR A 584 3.90 30.23 6.83
CA TYR A 584 4.16 31.66 6.97
C TYR A 584 3.14 32.51 6.19
N VAL A 585 2.86 32.14 4.93
CA VAL A 585 1.91 32.84 4.05
C VAL A 585 0.49 32.82 4.62
N ILE A 586 0.01 31.66 5.08
CA ILE A 586 -1.29 31.51 5.75
C ILE A 586 -1.38 32.46 6.95
N GLY A 587 -0.31 32.54 7.75
CA GLY A 587 -0.21 33.45 8.89
C GLY A 587 -0.39 34.92 8.48
N GLU A 588 0.29 35.36 7.42
CA GLU A 588 0.20 36.73 6.92
C GLU A 588 -1.17 37.04 6.28
N MET A 589 -1.73 36.13 5.50
CA MET A 589 -3.06 36.28 4.88
C MET A 589 -4.19 36.30 5.92
N THR A 590 -4.04 35.52 7.00
CA THR A 590 -5.00 35.52 8.11
C THR A 590 -4.99 36.86 8.85
N LYS A 591 -3.80 37.42 9.11
CA LYS A 591 -3.64 38.76 9.71
C LYS A 591 -4.24 39.85 8.81
N ALA A 592 -4.05 39.74 7.50
CA ALA A 592 -4.60 40.69 6.53
C ALA A 592 -6.13 40.61 6.45
N GLY A 593 -6.70 39.41 6.35
CA GLY A 593 -8.15 39.17 6.27
C GLY A 593 -8.92 39.55 7.52
N GLY A 594 -8.33 39.38 8.71
CA GLY A 594 -8.94 39.75 9.99
C GLY A 594 -9.31 41.24 10.12
N ARG A 595 -8.72 42.13 9.30
CA ARG A 595 -9.02 43.57 9.30
C ARG A 595 -10.28 43.95 8.52
N VAL A 596 -10.81 43.04 7.70
CA VAL A 596 -11.95 43.33 6.82
C VAL A 596 -13.30 43.11 7.53
N GLY A 597 -13.31 42.45 8.70
CA GLY A 597 -14.42 42.51 9.66
C GLY A 597 -15.58 41.53 9.48
N HIS A 598 -15.44 40.48 8.64
CA HIS A 598 -16.51 39.51 8.37
C HIS A 598 -16.10 38.08 8.76
N LYS A 599 -16.24 37.73 10.04
CA LYS A 599 -15.78 36.43 10.58
C LYS A 599 -16.54 35.24 10.00
N GLU A 600 -17.85 35.40 9.80
CA GLU A 600 -18.74 34.36 9.30
C GLU A 600 -18.38 34.01 7.85
N LEU A 601 -18.27 35.02 6.99
CA LEU A 601 -17.86 34.86 5.58
C LEU A 601 -16.43 34.32 5.46
N ALA A 602 -15.52 34.74 6.35
CA ALA A 602 -14.17 34.21 6.36
C ALA A 602 -14.14 32.72 6.74
N THR A 603 -14.95 32.30 7.71
CA THR A 603 -15.01 30.89 8.12
C THR A 603 -15.58 30.02 7.00
N VAL A 604 -16.68 30.46 6.37
CA VAL A 604 -17.28 29.76 5.23
C VAL A 604 -16.31 29.72 4.04
N GLY A 605 -15.62 30.83 3.76
CA GLY A 605 -14.63 30.90 2.69
C GLY A 605 -13.48 29.90 2.89
N VAL A 606 -12.90 29.83 4.09
CA VAL A 606 -11.84 28.85 4.41
C VAL A 606 -12.34 27.42 4.22
N PHE A 607 -13.54 27.10 4.70
CA PHE A 607 -14.12 25.78 4.52
C PHE A 607 -14.32 25.43 3.03
N LEU A 608 -14.93 26.33 2.24
CA LEU A 608 -15.14 26.12 0.82
C LEU A 608 -13.82 25.99 0.05
N GLY A 609 -12.80 26.80 0.40
CA GLY A 609 -11.47 26.68 -0.18
C GLY A 609 -10.83 25.33 0.09
N PHE A 610 -10.94 24.81 1.31
CA PHE A 610 -10.44 23.49 1.66
C PHE A 610 -11.17 22.37 0.89
N ILE A 611 -12.50 22.44 0.79
CA ILE A 611 -13.31 21.49 0.02
C ILE A 611 -12.99 21.55 -1.47
N LEU A 612 -12.70 22.73 -2.03
CA LEU A 612 -12.27 22.87 -3.41
C LEU A 612 -10.93 22.15 -3.64
N GLY A 613 -9.96 22.30 -2.73
CA GLY A 613 -8.69 21.57 -2.79
C GLY A 613 -8.88 20.05 -2.73
N LEU A 614 -9.71 19.57 -1.80
CA LEU A 614 -10.03 18.15 -1.69
C LEU A 614 -10.80 17.61 -2.90
N GLY A 615 -11.69 18.43 -3.48
CA GLY A 615 -12.42 18.09 -4.70
C GLY A 615 -11.50 17.95 -5.91
N THR A 616 -10.48 18.82 -6.03
CA THR A 616 -9.46 18.68 -7.08
C THR A 616 -8.64 17.42 -6.91
N ASP A 617 -8.23 17.09 -5.69
CA ASP A 617 -7.49 15.85 -5.38
C ASP A 617 -8.32 14.59 -5.74
N LEU A 618 -9.59 14.55 -5.32
CA LEU A 618 -10.48 13.43 -5.63
C LEU A 618 -10.68 13.22 -7.14
N ILE A 619 -10.77 14.30 -7.92
CA ILE A 619 -10.88 14.24 -9.38
C ILE A 619 -9.59 13.68 -9.99
N LEU A 620 -8.43 14.08 -9.48
CA LEU A 620 -7.13 13.57 -9.94
C LEU A 620 -7.01 12.08 -9.60
N THR A 621 -7.32 11.66 -8.37
CA THR A 621 -7.33 10.24 -7.96
C THR A 621 -8.29 9.42 -8.82
N ALA A 622 -9.51 9.91 -9.08
CA ALA A 622 -10.48 9.23 -9.94
C ALA A 622 -10.03 9.13 -11.41
N ALA A 623 -9.16 10.05 -11.85
CA ALA A 623 -8.54 10.02 -13.18
C ALA A 623 -7.27 9.15 -13.26
N GLY A 624 -6.89 8.49 -12.16
CA GLY A 624 -5.74 7.58 -12.10
C GLY A 624 -4.42 8.25 -11.69
N ALA A 625 -4.48 9.32 -10.88
CA ALA A 625 -3.30 9.93 -10.23
C ALA A 625 -2.75 9.09 -9.08
#